data_AF-A0A1Y6HDJ9-F1
#
_entry.id   AF-A0A1Y6HDJ9-F1
#
_cell.length_a   1.000
_cell.length_b   1.000
_cell.length_c   1.000
_cell.angle_alpha   90.00
_cell.angle_beta   90.00
_cell.angle_gamma   90.00
#
_symmetry.space_group_name_H-M   'P 1'
#
loop_
_entity.id
_entity.type
_entity.pdbx_description
1 polymer ?
#
loop_
_entity_poly.entity_id
_entity_poly.type
_entity_poly.pdbx_seq_one_letter_code
_entity_poly.pdbx_strand_id
1 'polypeptide(L)' 'MRRKYFADCYYQPCDRWTPRWDASSHATDTMLVYDVGVALANGRQLPGWQDSSEFKAICAHLAAAQ' A
#
# COMPACT_ATOMS: atom_id res chain seq x y z
N MET A 1 4.06 17.65 15.13
CA MET A 1 4.88 17.44 13.92
C MET A 1 4.02 17.08 12.71
N ARG A 2 3.48 15.86 12.58
CA ARG A 2 2.67 15.42 11.42
C ARG A 2 1.48 16.33 11.06
N ARG A 3 0.62 16.67 12.03
CA ARG A 3 -0.57 17.53 11.78
C ARG A 3 -0.18 18.91 11.24
N LYS A 4 0.87 19.52 11.79
CA LYS A 4 1.38 20.83 11.34
C LYS A 4 1.92 20.73 9.91
N TYR A 5 2.67 19.67 9.60
CA TYR A 5 3.14 19.44 8.24
C TYR A 5 1.96 19.33 7.25
N PHE A 6 0.92 18.56 7.57
CA PHE A 6 -0.25 18.43 6.70
C PHE A 6 -1.07 19.72 6.57
N ALA A 7 -1.12 20.55 7.61
CA ALA A 7 -1.83 21.84 7.55
C ALA A 7 -1.06 22.90 6.77
N ASP A 8 0.26 22.95 6.92
CA ASP A 8 1.06 24.12 6.51
C ASP A 8 2.01 23.83 5.34
N CYS A 9 2.37 22.56 5.11
CA CYS A 9 3.43 22.20 4.16
C CYS A 9 3.07 21.16 3.12
N TYR A 10 2.11 20.27 3.36
CA TYR A 10 1.71 19.28 2.38
C TYR A 10 1.24 19.94 1.07
N TYR A 11 1.79 19.51 -0.07
CA TYR A 11 1.62 20.15 -1.38
C TYR A 11 2.06 21.63 -1.47
N GLN A 12 2.91 22.12 -0.56
CA GLN A 12 3.45 23.48 -0.57
C GLN A 12 4.96 23.49 -0.83
N PRO A 13 5.58 24.65 -1.15
CA PRO A 13 7.03 24.73 -1.42
C PRO A 13 7.95 24.26 -0.28
N CYS A 14 7.46 24.26 0.97
CA CYS A 14 8.23 23.71 2.09
C CYS A 14 8.31 22.17 2.07
N ASP A 15 7.44 21.49 1.33
CA ASP A 15 7.52 20.04 1.04
C ASP A 15 8.52 19.73 -0.09
N ARG A 16 9.66 20.39 -0.04
CA ARG A 16 10.79 20.13 -0.94
C ARG A 16 11.72 19.10 -0.32
N TRP A 17 12.37 18.34 -1.19
CA TRP A 17 13.45 17.46 -0.78
C TRP A 17 14.59 18.22 -0.07
N THR A 18 15.17 17.62 0.96
CA THR A 18 16.39 18.11 1.62
C THR A 18 17.28 16.93 2.02
N PRO A 19 18.60 17.13 2.24
CA PRO A 19 19.49 16.07 2.73
C PRO A 19 19.10 15.49 4.11
N ARG A 20 18.20 16.15 4.84
CA ARG A 20 17.68 15.67 6.14
C ARG A 20 16.48 14.73 6.00
N TRP A 21 15.96 14.55 4.78
CA TRP A 21 14.87 13.61 4.54
C TRP A 21 15.34 12.19 4.83
N ASP A 22 14.58 11.50 5.67
CA ASP A 22 14.75 10.07 5.91
C ASP A 22 13.75 9.29 5.05
N ALA A 23 14.29 8.53 4.08
CA ALA A 23 13.49 7.72 3.17
C ALA A 23 13.23 6.29 3.69
N SER A 24 13.67 5.96 4.91
CA SER A 24 13.54 4.61 5.48
C SER A 24 12.09 4.10 5.47
N SER A 25 11.13 4.92 5.89
CA SER A 25 9.70 4.54 5.87
C SER A 25 9.18 4.32 4.46
N HIS A 26 9.55 5.17 3.49
CA HIS A 26 9.16 4.98 2.09
C HIS A 26 9.73 3.69 1.50
N ALA A 27 10.97 3.33 1.86
CA ALA A 27 11.59 2.07 1.45
C ALA A 27 10.83 0.87 2.04
N THR A 28 10.47 0.92 3.33
CA THR A 28 9.65 -0.12 3.96
C THR A 28 8.28 -0.26 3.29
N ASP A 29 7.57 0.84 3.04
CA ASP A 29 6.26 0.84 2.37
C ASP A 29 6.38 0.25 0.95
N THR A 30 7.44 0.62 0.23
CA THR A 30 7.70 0.11 -1.13
C THR A 30 7.93 -1.40 -1.13
N MET A 31 8.76 -1.89 -0.19
CA MET A 31 9.01 -3.33 -0.05
C MET A 31 7.76 -4.11 0.33
N LEU A 32 6.92 -3.57 1.22
CA LEU A 32 5.65 -4.20 1.59
C LEU A 32 4.74 -4.40 0.35
N VAL A 33 4.55 -3.36 -0.46
CA VAL A 33 3.71 -3.46 -1.67
C VAL A 33 4.33 -4.38 -2.71
N TYR A 34 5.66 -4.34 -2.85
CA TYR A 34 6.40 -5.26 -3.72
C TYR A 34 6.17 -6.72 -3.33
N ASP A 35 6.33 -7.06 -2.05
CA ASP A 35 6.16 -8.42 -1.55
C ASP A 35 4.73 -8.94 -1.77
N VAL A 36 3.72 -8.09 -1.52
CA VAL A 36 2.32 -8.42 -1.83
C VAL A 36 2.13 -8.69 -3.33
N GLY A 37 2.69 -7.83 -4.19
CA GLY A 37 2.60 -7.98 -5.64
C GLY A 37 3.26 -9.28 -6.13
N VAL A 38 4.45 -9.59 -5.63
CA VAL A 38 5.17 -10.83 -5.96
C VAL A 38 4.39 -12.06 -5.49
N ALA A 39 3.84 -12.03 -4.28
CA ALA A 39 3.04 -13.14 -3.74
C ALA A 39 1.76 -13.37 -4.56
N LEU A 40 1.07 -12.30 -4.97
CA LEU A 40 -0.13 -12.40 -5.81
C LEU A 40 0.17 -12.87 -7.23
N ALA A 41 1.27 -12.41 -7.83
CA ALA A 41 1.63 -12.75 -9.20
C ALA A 41 2.12 -14.20 -9.36
N ASN A 42 2.77 -14.75 -8.32
CA ASN A 42 3.41 -16.07 -8.36
C ASN A 42 2.75 -17.13 -7.46
N GLY A 43 1.78 -16.74 -6.64
CA GLY A 43 1.08 -17.62 -5.70
C GLY A 43 -0.32 -18.00 -6.19
N ARG A 44 -0.90 -19.00 -5.52
CA ARG A 44 -2.32 -19.39 -5.68
C ARG A 44 -3.21 -18.93 -4.53
N GLN A 45 -2.60 -18.46 -3.44
CA GLN A 45 -3.32 -18.00 -2.27
C GLN A 45 -3.85 -16.59 -2.52
N LEU A 46 -5.16 -16.46 -2.59
CA LEU A 46 -5.83 -15.17 -2.66
C LEU A 46 -5.99 -14.56 -1.26
N PRO A 47 -5.92 -13.22 -1.12
CA PRO A 47 -6.19 -12.55 0.14
C PRO A 47 -7.66 -12.73 0.53
N GLY A 48 -7.88 -12.81 1.84
CA GLY A 48 -9.23 -12.73 2.40
C GLY A 48 -9.79 -11.32 2.23
N TRP A 49 -11.04 -11.21 1.79
CA TRP A 49 -11.72 -9.94 1.63
C TRP A 49 -12.77 -9.73 2.72
N GLN A 50 -12.92 -8.48 3.16
CA GLN A 50 -13.98 -8.07 4.08
C GLN A 50 -15.36 -8.34 3.46
N ASP A 51 -16.36 -8.58 4.31
CA ASP A 51 -17.72 -8.94 3.87
C ASP A 51 -18.38 -7.88 2.99
N SER A 52 -18.09 -6.60 3.24
CA SER A 52 -18.59 -5.48 2.46
C SER A 52 -17.78 -5.19 1.19
N SER A 53 -16.71 -5.95 0.92
CA SER A 53 -15.86 -5.73 -0.23
C SER A 53 -16.51 -6.27 -1.49
N GLU A 54 -16.57 -5.44 -2.53
CA GLU A 54 -17.01 -5.83 -3.88
C GLU A 54 -16.19 -6.99 -4.46
N PHE A 55 -14.96 -7.20 -3.99
CA PHE A 55 -14.05 -8.24 -4.45
C PHE A 55 -14.29 -9.61 -3.81
N LYS A 56 -15.04 -9.69 -2.69
CA LYS A 56 -15.22 -10.96 -1.97
C LYS A 56 -15.85 -12.05 -2.84
N ALA A 57 -16.90 -11.69 -3.59
CA ALA A 57 -17.60 -12.63 -4.46
C ALA A 57 -16.70 -13.11 -5.62
N ILE A 58 -15.94 -12.20 -6.24
CA ILE A 58 -15.05 -12.51 -7.37
C ILE A 58 -13.92 -13.43 -6.90
N CYS A 59 -13.29 -13.13 -5.77
CA CYS A 59 -12.20 -13.95 -5.26
C CYS A 59 -12.66 -15.33 -4.76
N ALA A 60 -13.85 -15.43 -4.17
CA ALA A 60 -14.43 -16.74 -3.83
C ALA A 60 -14.68 -17.60 -5.09
N HIS A 61 -15.16 -16.99 -6.18
CA HIS A 61 -15.36 -17.69 -7.45
C HIS A 61 -14.04 -18.16 -8.06
N LEU A 62 -13.01 -17.31 -8.08
CA LEU A 62 -11.68 -17.65 -8.58
C LEU A 62 -10.99 -18.75 -7.75
N ALA A 63 -11.20 -18.75 -6.43
CA ALA A 63 -10.68 -19.78 -5.54
C ALA A 63 -11.37 -21.14 -5.77
N ALA A 64 -12.66 -21.15 -6.11
CA ALA A 64 -13.40 -22.38 -6.42
C ALA A 64 -13.07 -22.98 -7.80
N ALA A 65 -12.44 -22.19 -8.69
CA ALA A 65 -12.08 -22.59 -10.05
C ALA A 65 -10.63 -23.11 -10.19
N GLN A 66 -9.86 -23.15 -9.10
CA GLN A 66 -8.48 -23.64 -9.03
C GLN A 66 -8.37 -25.01 -8.37
#